data_AF-E8K9W9-F1
#
_entry.id   AF-E8K9W9-F1
#
_cell.length_a   1.000
_cell.length_b   1.000
_cell.length_c   1.000
_cell.angle_alpha   90.00
_cell.angle_beta   90.00
_cell.angle_gamma   90.00
#
_symmetry.space_group_name_H-M   'P 1'
#
loop_
_entity.id
_entity.type
_entity.pdbx_description
1 polymer ?
#
loop_
_entity_poly.entity_id
_entity_poly.type
_entity_poly.pdbx_seq_one_letter_code
_entity_poly.pdbx_strand_id
1 'polypeptide(L)'
;MNKQKISNLLGLAQRAGKIISGEEMVVKAIQDRKVKLVFLAHDASPNLTKKIHDKSDYYQVEVITVFSTLELSIAVGKSRKVLAVTDAGFTKKMRSLME
;
A
#
# COMPACT_ATOMS: atom_id res chain seq x y z
N MET A 1 -12.78 -7.91 7.50
CA MET A 1 -12.33 -7.11 6.32
C MET A 1 -13.43 -6.43 5.50
N ASN A 2 -13.55 -5.10 5.59
CA ASN A 2 -14.45 -4.30 4.71
C ASN A 2 -13.65 -3.57 3.61
N LYS A 3 -13.60 -4.16 2.42
CA LYS A 3 -12.79 -3.69 1.27
C LYS A 3 -13.17 -2.28 0.79
N GLN A 4 -14.47 -1.95 0.77
CA GLN A 4 -14.94 -0.62 0.36
C GLN A 4 -14.49 0.48 1.32
N LYS A 5 -14.57 0.24 2.64
CA LYS A 5 -14.10 1.21 3.64
C LYS A 5 -12.59 1.47 3.51
N ILE A 6 -11.80 0.43 3.26
CA ILE A 6 -10.35 0.57 3.04
C ILE A 6 -10.07 1.35 1.75
N SER A 7 -10.79 1.06 0.65
CA SER A 7 -10.68 1.80 -0.61
C SER A 7 -10.98 3.30 -0.43
N ASN A 8 -12.04 3.64 0.32
CA ASN A 8 -12.38 5.04 0.60
C ASN A 8 -11.29 5.73 1.44
N LEU A 9 -10.71 5.03 2.42
CA LEU A 9 -9.58 5.55 3.20
C LEU A 9 -8.32 5.73 2.36
N LEU A 10 -8.04 4.84 1.41
CA LEU A 10 -6.95 5.01 0.46
C LEU A 10 -7.13 6.30 -0.36
N GLY A 11 -8.33 6.58 -0.85
CA GLY A 11 -8.62 7.83 -1.55
C GLY A 11 -8.50 9.07 -0.67
N LEU A 12 -8.85 8.99 0.62
CA LEU A 12 -8.63 10.07 1.59
C LEU A 12 -7.14 10.29 1.86
N ALA A 13 -6.38 9.22 2.09
CA ALA A 13 -4.94 9.29 2.32
C ALA A 13 -4.20 9.84 1.10
N GLN A 14 -4.63 9.47 -0.12
CA GLN A 14 -4.11 10.03 -1.36
C GLN A 14 -4.33 11.55 -1.44
N ARG A 15 -5.55 12.02 -1.16
CA ARG A 15 -5.89 13.46 -1.16
C ARG A 15 -5.12 14.23 -0.09
N ALA A 16 -4.84 13.61 1.06
CA ALA A 16 -4.04 14.19 2.13
C ALA A 16 -2.52 14.14 1.88
N GLY A 17 -2.05 13.60 0.74
CA GLY A 17 -0.63 13.45 0.43
C GLY A 17 0.09 12.42 1.32
N LYS A 18 -0.65 11.47 1.90
CA LYS A 18 -0.15 10.44 2.83
C LYS A 18 0.09 9.07 2.18
N ILE A 19 0.20 9.07 0.85
CA ILE A 19 0.50 7.88 0.05
C ILE A 19 1.75 8.13 -0.79
N ILE A 20 2.66 7.18 -0.73
CA ILE A 20 3.75 7.01 -1.69
C ILE A 20 3.33 5.89 -2.65
N SER A 21 3.49 6.09 -3.96
CA SER A 21 3.05 5.09 -4.95
C SER A 21 4.08 4.93 -6.06
N GLY A 22 4.19 3.72 -6.61
CA GLY A 22 5.23 3.37 -7.59
C GLY A 22 6.38 2.58 -6.96
N GLU A 23 6.91 1.62 -7.71
CA GLU A 23 7.84 0.60 -7.22
C GLU A 23 9.08 1.18 -6.53
N GLU A 24 9.85 2.03 -7.21
CA GLU A 24 11.09 2.59 -6.66
C GLU A 24 10.85 3.44 -5.41
N MET A 25 9.81 4.27 -5.43
CA MET A 25 9.48 5.14 -4.30
C MET A 25 9.00 4.33 -3.09
N VAL A 26 8.22 3.27 -3.30
CA VAL A 26 7.77 2.39 -2.22
C VAL A 26 8.96 1.62 -1.64
N VAL A 27 9.82 1.05 -2.48
CA VAL A 27 11.04 0.36 -2.02
C VAL A 27 11.92 1.29 -1.19
N LYS A 28 12.15 2.52 -1.67
CA LYS A 28 12.92 3.52 -0.94
C LYS A 28 12.25 3.89 0.39
N ALA A 29 10.93 4.06 0.42
CA ALA A 29 10.21 4.38 1.65
C ALA A 29 10.28 3.25 2.70
N ILE A 30 10.26 1.99 2.24
CA ILE A 30 10.48 0.80 3.09
C ILE A 30 11.90 0.84 3.67
N GLN A 31 12.91 1.05 2.81
CA GLN A 31 14.31 1.11 3.23
C GLN A 31 14.60 2.25 4.22
N ASP A 32 13.98 3.40 4.00
CA ASP A 32 14.04 4.58 4.87
C ASP A 32 13.24 4.39 6.19
N ARG A 33 12.54 3.25 6.37
CA ARG A 33 11.64 2.97 7.51
C ARG A 33 10.54 4.02 7.73
N LYS A 34 10.12 4.69 6.65
CA LYS A 34 9.10 5.75 6.67
C LYS A 34 7.67 5.23 6.60
N VAL A 35 7.50 3.96 6.25
CA VAL A 35 6.19 3.32 6.05
C VAL A 35 6.13 2.03 6.86
N LYS A 36 4.92 1.70 7.31
CA LYS A 36 4.65 0.46 8.06
C LYS A 36 3.61 -0.43 7.39
N LEU A 37 2.98 0.06 6.33
CA LEU A 37 1.91 -0.62 5.60
C LEU A 37 2.06 -0.35 4.10
N VAL A 38 2.10 -1.43 3.34
CA VAL A 38 2.19 -1.43 1.88
C VAL A 38 1.00 -2.21 1.33
N PHE A 39 0.35 -1.65 0.32
CA PHE A 39 -0.63 -2.36 -0.50
C PHE A 39 0.03 -2.73 -1.82
N LEU A 40 0.02 -4.01 -2.12
CA LEU A 40 0.50 -4.58 -3.36
C LEU A 40 -0.69 -5.20 -4.09
N ALA A 41 -0.81 -4.99 -5.39
CA ALA A 41 -1.88 -5.62 -6.14
C ALA A 41 -1.67 -7.14 -6.21
N HIS A 42 -2.71 -7.96 -6.01
CA HIS A 42 -2.57 -9.42 -6.15
C HIS A 42 -2.25 -9.88 -7.58
N ASP A 43 -2.56 -9.04 -8.58
CA ASP A 43 -2.25 -9.24 -9.99
C ASP A 43 -0.94 -8.54 -10.41
N ALA A 44 -0.10 -8.15 -9.44
CA ALA A 44 1.23 -7.62 -9.70
C ALA A 44 2.15 -8.67 -10.33
N SER A 45 3.13 -8.19 -11.11
CA SER A 45 4.09 -9.09 -11.76
C SER A 45 4.95 -9.83 -10.72
N PRO A 46 5.39 -11.08 -11.01
CA PRO A 46 6.20 -11.87 -10.07
C PRO A 46 7.45 -11.13 -9.57
N ASN A 47 8.11 -10.37 -10.45
CA ASN A 47 9.30 -9.59 -10.11
C ASN A 47 9.00 -8.47 -9.11
N LEU A 48 7.88 -7.75 -9.29
CA LEU A 48 7.46 -6.69 -8.37
C LEU A 48 7.06 -7.31 -7.03
N THR A 49 6.26 -8.37 -7.05
CA THR A 49 5.80 -9.07 -5.85
C THR A 49 6.97 -9.55 -5.01
N LYS A 50 7.92 -10.26 -5.63
CA LYS A 50 9.14 -10.73 -4.94
C LYS A 50 9.92 -9.56 -4.34
N LYS A 51 10.17 -8.49 -5.10
CA LYS A 51 10.95 -7.34 -4.62
C LYS A 51 10.29 -6.66 -3.43
N ILE A 52 8.98 -6.47 -3.45
CA ILE A 52 8.24 -5.84 -2.35
C ILE A 52 8.24 -6.73 -1.12
N HIS A 53 8.00 -8.04 -1.28
CA HIS A 53 8.06 -8.99 -0.16
C HIS A 53 9.46 -9.06 0.46
N ASP A 54 10.51 -9.29 -0.34
CA ASP A 54 11.89 -9.39 0.15
C ASP A 54 12.30 -8.17 1.00
N LYS A 55 11.91 -6.95 0.56
CA LYS A 55 12.18 -5.73 1.32
C LYS A 55 11.27 -5.60 2.54
N SER A 56 9.98 -5.86 2.38
CA SER A 56 9.04 -5.69 3.48
C SER A 56 9.31 -6.67 4.62
N ASP A 57 9.67 -7.91 4.31
CA ASP A 57 10.04 -8.93 5.29
C ASP A 57 11.31 -8.55 6.05
N TYR A 58 12.34 -8.04 5.35
CA TYR A 58 13.58 -7.59 5.98
C TYR A 58 13.37 -6.37 6.90
N TYR A 59 12.56 -5.39 6.48
CA TYR A 59 12.29 -4.17 7.24
C TYR A 59 11.08 -4.26 8.17
N GLN A 60 10.45 -5.44 8.28
CA GLN A 60 9.26 -5.70 9.11
C GLN A 60 8.08 -4.76 8.80
N VAL A 61 7.83 -4.58 7.50
CA VAL A 61 6.71 -3.80 6.95
C VAL A 61 5.59 -4.76 6.53
N GLU A 62 4.35 -4.42 6.88
CA GLU A 62 3.19 -5.24 6.54
C GLU A 62 2.80 -5.04 5.07
N VAL A 63 2.59 -6.14 4.35
CA VAL A 63 2.15 -6.14 2.94
C VAL A 63 0.74 -6.72 2.85
N ILE A 64 -0.16 -5.96 2.25
CA ILE A 64 -1.55 -6.35 2.03
C ILE A 64 -1.82 -6.51 0.54
N THR A 65 -2.30 -7.69 0.15
CA THR A 65 -2.52 -8.07 -1.26
C THR A 65 -4.00 -8.19 -1.65
N VAL A 66 -4.90 -7.50 -0.96
CA VAL A 66 -6.36 -7.72 -1.10
C VAL A 66 -7.01 -7.02 -2.30
N PHE A 67 -6.27 -6.16 -3.01
CA PHE A 67 -6.76 -5.37 -4.14
C PHE A 67 -6.09 -5.78 -5.44
N SER A 68 -6.79 -5.64 -6.56
CA SER A 68 -6.22 -5.71 -7.90
C SER A 68 -5.57 -4.38 -8.29
N THR A 69 -4.79 -4.38 -9.37
CA THR A 69 -4.20 -3.17 -9.95
C THR A 69 -5.29 -2.15 -10.28
N LEU A 70 -6.42 -2.62 -10.83
CA LEU A 70 -7.54 -1.75 -11.18
C LEU A 70 -8.16 -1.11 -9.93
N GLU A 71 -8.40 -1.90 -8.88
CA GLU A 71 -9.03 -1.40 -7.65
C GLU A 71 -8.13 -0.40 -6.91
N LEU A 72 -6.82 -0.68 -6.79
CA LEU A 72 -5.87 0.29 -6.24
C LEU A 72 -5.86 1.57 -7.08
N SER A 73 -5.88 1.44 -8.40
CA SER A 73 -5.85 2.58 -9.31
C SER A 73 -7.08 3.46 -9.18
N ILE A 74 -8.26 2.86 -9.05
CA ILE A 74 -9.52 3.57 -8.79
C ILE A 74 -9.47 4.25 -7.42
N ALA A 75 -9.02 3.55 -6.38
CA ALA A 75 -8.98 4.07 -5.02
C ALA A 75 -8.12 5.35 -4.89
N VAL A 76 -6.98 5.40 -5.60
CA VAL A 76 -6.06 6.56 -5.56
C VAL A 76 -6.18 7.49 -6.78
N GLY A 77 -7.06 7.20 -7.73
CA GLY A 77 -7.24 7.98 -8.95
C GLY A 77 -6.01 8.04 -9.86
N LYS A 78 -5.10 7.06 -9.79
CA LYS A 78 -3.86 6.98 -10.59
C LYS A 78 -3.52 5.53 -10.90
N SER A 79 -3.05 5.23 -12.11
CA SER A 79 -2.61 3.87 -12.49
C SER A 79 -1.45 3.39 -11.62
N ARG A 80 -1.73 2.50 -10.65
CA ARG A 80 -0.77 2.04 -9.64
C ARG A 80 -1.00 0.57 -9.27
N LYS A 81 0.11 -0.17 -9.17
CA LYS A 81 0.17 -1.58 -8.73
C LYS A 81 0.66 -1.76 -7.30
N VAL A 82 1.31 -0.73 -6.75
CA VAL A 82 1.88 -0.74 -5.41
C VAL A 82 1.83 0.66 -4.82
N LEU A 83 1.48 0.74 -3.54
CA LEU A 83 1.42 1.97 -2.77
C LEU A 83 1.73 1.70 -1.29
N ALA A 84 2.27 2.71 -0.61
CA ALA A 84 2.62 2.66 0.79
C ALA A 84 1.98 3.82 1.53
N VAL A 85 1.48 3.56 2.74
CA VAL A 85 0.86 4.55 3.60
C VAL A 85 1.92 5.12 4.54
N THR A 86 2.13 6.43 4.48
CA THR A 86 3.16 7.12 5.29
C THR A 86 2.62 7.59 6.64
N ASP A 87 1.31 7.73 6.76
CA ASP A 87 0.67 8.25 7.96
C ASP A 87 0.25 7.13 8.93
N ALA A 88 0.59 7.32 10.20
CA ALA A 88 0.30 6.35 11.25
C ALA A 88 -1.20 6.25 11.58
N GLY A 89 -1.94 7.36 11.49
CA GLY A 89 -3.37 7.40 11.75
C GLY A 89 -4.16 6.61 10.70
N PHE A 90 -3.85 6.83 9.41
CA PHE A 90 -4.40 6.03 8.32
C PHE A 90 -4.04 4.55 8.46
N THR A 91 -2.76 4.25 8.74
CA THR A 91 -2.29 2.86 8.94
C THR A 91 -3.08 2.16 10.05
N LYS A 92 -3.22 2.79 11.22
CA LYS A 92 -3.97 2.23 12.35
C LYS A 92 -5.43 1.99 12.00
N LYS A 93 -6.07 2.95 11.31
CA LYS A 93 -7.48 2.81 10.94
C LYS A 93 -7.71 1.73 9.89
N MET A 94 -6.80 1.59 8.92
CA MET A 94 -6.88 0.54 7.90
C MET A 94 -6.70 -0.85 8.50
N ARG A 95 -5.74 -1.04 9.42
CA ARG A 95 -5.55 -2.31 10.15
C ARG A 95 -6.80 -2.75 10.91
N SER A 96 -7.41 -1.82 11.65
CA SER A 96 -8.67 -2.07 12.37
C SER A 96 -9.86 -2.44 11.46
N LEU A 97 -9.80 -2.16 10.15
CA LEU A 97 -10.82 -2.56 9.19
C LEU A 97 -10.50 -3.88 8.47
N MET A 98 -9.27 -4.37 8.63
CA MET A 98 -8.81 -5.66 8.12
C MET A 98 -9.12 -6.79 9.10
N GLU A 99 -9.01 -6.52 10.40
CA GLU A 99 -9.66 -7.28 11.49
C GLU A 99 -11.17 -7.48 11.21
#